data_AF-V4S0U6-F1
#
_entry.id   AF-V4S0U6-F1
#
_cell.length_a   1.000
_cell.length_b   1.000
_cell.length_c   1.000
_cell.angle_alpha   90.00
_cell.angle_beta   90.00
_cell.angle_gamma   90.00
#
_symmetry.space_group_name_H-M   'P 1'
#
loop_
_entity.id
_entity.type
_entity.pdbx_description
1 polymer ?
#
loop_
_entity_poly.entity_id
_entity_poly.type
_entity_poly.pdbx_seq_one_letter_code
_entity_poly.pdbx_strand_id
1 'polypeptide(L)'
;MKHKDRKPISPNGDKSPRIVPLTVLFVALRGFSFYLGGIFCSEKNRVEIRDVQKAVPSPKDPSVASLQIKSVNFPECSSNYQDYTPCANPKRWKKYGAHRLTFMERHCPPVFERKECLIPPPNGYKPLIKWPKSRDKCWYRNVPYDWINKQKSNQNWLRKQGEKFLFPGGGTMFPKGVGAYVDLMRDLIPEMKDGTVRTTIDT
;
A
#
# COMPACT_ATOMS: atom_id res chain seq x y z
N MET A 1 -45.41 48.02 1.83
CA MET A 1 -46.29 48.14 0.66
C MET A 1 -46.52 46.76 0.07
N LYS A 2 -47.79 46.36 -0.07
CA LYS A 2 -48.25 45.07 -0.60
C LYS A 2 -48.29 45.10 -2.13
N HIS A 3 -47.90 44.00 -2.77
CA HIS A 3 -48.29 43.65 -4.15
C HIS A 3 -48.61 42.15 -4.15
N LYS A 4 -49.86 41.73 -3.94
CA LYS A 4 -50.98 41.50 -4.90
C LYS A 4 -50.66 40.49 -6.01
N ASP A 5 -51.33 39.35 -5.88
CA ASP A 5 -51.49 38.27 -6.85
C ASP A 5 -52.01 38.72 -8.22
N ARG A 6 -51.60 38.00 -9.27
CA ARG A 6 -52.43 37.81 -10.46
C ARG A 6 -52.11 36.48 -11.15
N LYS A 7 -53.08 35.57 -11.15
CA LYS A 7 -53.22 34.48 -12.12
C LYS A 7 -54.15 34.96 -13.24
N PRO A 8 -53.89 34.62 -14.51
CA PRO A 8 -54.96 34.04 -15.33
C PRO A 8 -54.47 32.87 -16.19
N ILE A 9 -55.20 31.74 -16.18
CA ILE A 9 -56.08 31.25 -17.26
C ILE A 9 -55.32 30.49 -18.35
N SER A 10 -55.57 29.17 -18.37
CA SER A 10 -55.33 28.26 -19.50
C SER A 10 -56.34 28.53 -20.62
N PRO A 11 -55.96 28.30 -21.88
CA PRO A 11 -56.86 27.68 -22.84
C PRO A 11 -56.30 26.33 -23.33
N ASN A 12 -57.22 25.36 -23.35
CA ASN A 12 -57.06 24.00 -23.85
C ASN A 12 -56.47 23.94 -25.26
N GLY A 13 -55.72 22.86 -25.51
CA GLY A 13 -55.33 22.42 -26.85
C GLY A 13 -55.02 20.92 -26.82
N ASP A 14 -56.04 20.12 -27.10
CA ASP A 14 -56.00 18.67 -27.26
C ASP A 14 -54.81 18.19 -28.10
N LYS A 15 -53.92 17.40 -27.49
CA LYS A 15 -53.11 16.39 -28.19
C LYS A 15 -52.99 15.15 -27.32
N SER A 16 -53.70 14.10 -27.73
CA SER A 16 -53.68 12.76 -27.18
C SER A 16 -52.26 12.27 -26.82
N PRO A 17 -51.99 11.83 -25.58
CA PRO A 17 -50.81 11.04 -25.33
C PRO A 17 -51.11 9.61 -25.76
N ARG A 18 -50.28 9.05 -26.66
CA ARG A 18 -50.21 7.59 -26.83
C ARG A 18 -49.71 7.02 -25.50
N ILE A 19 -50.63 6.59 -24.65
CA ILE A 19 -50.33 5.87 -23.41
C ILE A 19 -49.83 4.49 -23.84
N VAL A 20 -48.55 4.40 -24.18
CA VAL A 20 -47.85 3.12 -24.10
C VAL A 20 -47.77 2.82 -22.62
N PRO A 21 -48.39 1.74 -22.11
CA PRO A 21 -48.38 1.45 -20.69
C PRO A 21 -46.91 1.37 -20.26
N LEU A 22 -46.57 2.03 -19.16
CA LEU A 22 -45.21 2.17 -18.64
C LEU A 22 -44.48 0.82 -18.56
N THR A 23 -45.23 -0.27 -18.39
CA THR A 23 -44.78 -1.66 -18.45
C THR A 23 -44.13 -2.03 -19.78
N VAL A 24 -44.69 -1.64 -20.93
CA VAL A 24 -44.13 -1.93 -22.26
C VAL A 24 -42.84 -1.14 -22.48
N LEU A 25 -42.76 0.10 -21.98
CA LEU A 25 -41.53 0.89 -22.01
C LEU A 25 -40.43 0.25 -21.14
N PHE A 26 -40.77 -0.22 -19.94
CA PHE A 26 -39.84 -0.93 -19.08
C PHE A 26 -39.37 -2.25 -19.70
N VAL A 27 -40.26 -3.02 -20.33
CA VAL A 27 -39.90 -4.27 -21.02
C VAL A 27 -38.98 -3.99 -22.20
N ALA A 28 -39.26 -2.95 -23.00
CA ALA A 28 -38.41 -2.54 -24.11
C ALA A 28 -37.02 -2.09 -23.63
N LEU A 29 -36.93 -1.28 -22.56
CA LEU A 29 -35.66 -0.83 -21.98
C LEU A 29 -34.84 -1.98 -21.39
N ARG A 30 -35.49 -2.97 -20.77
CA ARG A 30 -34.84 -4.18 -20.25
C ARG A 30 -34.33 -5.06 -21.38
N GLY A 31 -35.12 -5.29 -22.42
CA GLY A 31 -34.71 -6.04 -23.62
C GLY A 31 -33.54 -5.37 -24.34
N PHE A 32 -33.58 -4.04 -24.49
CA PHE A 32 -32.51 -3.27 -25.12
C PHE A 32 -31.20 -3.33 -24.31
N SER A 33 -31.30 -3.29 -22.98
CA SER A 33 -30.13 -3.43 -22.09
C SER A 33 -29.51 -4.83 -22.15
N PHE A 34 -30.32 -5.89 -22.29
CA PHE A 34 -29.84 -7.26 -22.46
C PHE A 34 -29.15 -7.47 -23.81
N TYR A 35 -29.72 -6.89 -24.89
CA TYR A 35 -29.15 -6.93 -26.23
C TYR A 35 -27.79 -6.21 -26.31
N LEU A 36 -27.68 -5.00 -25.74
CA LEU A 36 -26.41 -4.28 -25.67
C LEU A 36 -25.38 -4.96 -24.77
N GLY A 37 -25.81 -5.56 -23.65
CA GLY A 37 -24.94 -6.36 -22.79
C GLY A 37 -24.37 -7.60 -23.49
N GLY A 38 -25.13 -8.24 -24.39
CA GLY A 38 -24.65 -9.35 -25.22
C GLY A 38 -23.60 -8.93 -26.26
N ILE A 39 -23.75 -7.73 -26.85
CA ILE A 39 -22.78 -7.19 -27.80
C ILE A 39 -21.48 -6.77 -27.10
N PHE A 40 -21.55 -6.19 -25.90
CA PHE A 40 -20.37 -5.72 -25.15
C PHE A 40 -19.68 -6.79 -24.28
N CYS A 41 -20.33 -7.91 -23.95
CA CYS A 41 -19.68 -9.05 -23.28
C CYS A 41 -19.09 -10.09 -24.24
N SER A 42 -19.18 -9.87 -25.56
CA SER A 42 -18.61 -10.75 -26.58
C SER A 42 -17.24 -10.28 -27.10
N GLU A 43 -16.49 -9.51 -26.31
CA GLU A 43 -15.05 -9.32 -26.54
C GLU A 43 -14.27 -10.21 -25.56
N LYS A 44 -14.44 -11.53 -25.77
CA LYS A 44 -13.64 -12.55 -25.08
C LYS A 44 -12.22 -12.54 -25.64
N ASN A 45 -11.28 -12.17 -24.77
CA ASN A 45 -9.99 -12.84 -24.58
C ASN A 45 -9.40 -13.52 -25.83
N ARG A 46 -8.72 -12.74 -26.67
CA ARG A 46 -7.59 -13.25 -27.45
C ARG A 46 -6.29 -12.89 -26.74
N VAL A 47 -6.07 -13.52 -25.58
CA VAL A 47 -4.70 -13.72 -25.10
C VAL A 47 -4.16 -14.89 -25.93
N GLU A 48 -3.46 -14.54 -27.00
CA GLU A 48 -2.73 -15.47 -27.85
C GLU A 48 -1.58 -16.05 -27.00
N ILE A 49 -1.86 -17.14 -26.27
CA ILE A 49 -0.82 -17.97 -25.67
C ILE A 49 -0.12 -18.64 -26.86
N ARG A 50 0.93 -18.00 -27.37
CA ARG A 50 1.88 -18.67 -28.25
C ARG A 50 2.52 -19.79 -27.45
N ASP A 51 2.16 -21.02 -27.79
CA ASP A 51 2.88 -22.22 -27.41
C ASP A 51 4.37 -22.05 -27.71
N VAL A 52 5.16 -21.76 -26.68
CA VAL A 52 6.60 -21.97 -26.70
C VAL A 52 6.87 -23.34 -26.08
N GLN A 53 6.40 -24.39 -26.76
CA GLN A 53 7.01 -25.70 -26.65
C GLN A 53 8.18 -25.76 -27.62
N LYS A 54 9.33 -25.26 -27.16
CA LYS A 54 10.62 -25.76 -27.63
C LYS A 54 11.41 -26.15 -26.39
N ALA A 55 11.48 -27.46 -26.16
CA ALA A 55 12.35 -28.06 -25.17
C ALA A 55 13.78 -27.55 -25.42
N VAL A 56 14.28 -26.73 -24.49
CA VAL A 56 15.68 -26.34 -24.44
C VAL A 56 16.45 -27.57 -23.94
N PRO A 57 17.41 -28.11 -24.71
CA PRO A 57 18.31 -29.12 -24.19
C PRO A 57 19.08 -28.52 -23.01
N SER A 58 19.05 -29.21 -21.88
CA SER A 58 19.83 -28.91 -20.68
C SER A 58 21.28 -28.54 -21.06
N PRO A 59 21.72 -27.28 -20.84
CA PRO A 59 23.12 -26.95 -20.93
C PRO A 59 23.81 -27.63 -19.74
N LYS A 60 24.72 -28.54 -20.06
CA LYS A 60 25.70 -29.13 -19.13
C LYS A 60 26.30 -28.01 -18.27
N ASP A 61 26.44 -28.29 -16.98
CA ASP A 61 26.92 -27.41 -15.92
C ASP A 61 27.80 -26.27 -16.43
N PRO A 62 27.30 -25.01 -16.44
CA PRO A 62 28.22 -23.89 -16.58
C PRO A 62 29.02 -23.86 -15.29
N SER A 63 30.30 -24.22 -15.40
CA SER A 63 31.32 -23.91 -14.41
C SER A 63 31.02 -22.54 -13.83
N VAL A 64 30.82 -22.47 -12.51
CA VAL A 64 30.54 -21.23 -11.78
C VAL A 64 31.72 -20.29 -12.04
N ALA A 65 31.61 -19.48 -13.09
CA ALA A 65 32.51 -18.39 -13.34
C ALA A 65 32.30 -17.46 -12.14
N SER A 66 33.31 -17.42 -11.26
CA SER A 66 33.32 -16.53 -10.11
C SER A 66 32.99 -15.13 -10.60
N LEU A 67 31.80 -14.64 -10.23
CA LEU A 67 31.38 -13.28 -10.53
C LEU A 67 32.39 -12.38 -9.81
N GLN A 68 33.31 -11.79 -10.58
CA GLN A 68 34.25 -10.80 -10.10
C GLN A 68 33.45 -9.54 -9.75
N ILE A 69 32.87 -9.53 -8.54
CA ILE A 69 32.16 -8.38 -7.99
C ILE A 69 33.23 -7.33 -7.66
N LYS A 70 33.41 -6.35 -8.55
CA LYS A 70 34.21 -5.17 -8.25
C LYS A 70 33.55 -4.43 -7.10
N SER A 71 34.30 -4.16 -6.02
CA SER A 71 33.80 -3.35 -4.92
C SER A 71 33.54 -1.93 -5.41
N VAL A 72 32.27 -1.52 -5.37
CA VAL A 72 31.88 -0.13 -5.64
C VAL A 72 31.93 0.61 -4.31
N ASN A 73 32.72 1.69 -4.26
CA ASN A 73 32.80 2.53 -3.09
C ASN A 73 31.77 3.65 -3.20
N PHE A 74 30.90 3.78 -2.21
CA PHE A 74 29.84 4.79 -2.16
C PHE A 74 30.19 5.84 -1.11
N PRO A 75 30.09 7.15 -1.43
CA PRO A 75 30.32 8.20 -0.44
C PRO A 75 29.23 8.18 0.64
N GLU A 76 29.49 8.82 1.78
CA GLU A 76 28.51 8.99 2.84
C GLU A 76 27.48 10.07 2.48
N CYS A 77 26.20 9.81 2.76
CA CYS A 77 25.14 10.79 2.63
C CYS A 77 25.16 11.78 3.81
N SER A 78 24.59 12.97 3.61
CA SER A 78 24.30 13.88 4.72
C SER A 78 23.34 13.23 5.75
N SER A 79 23.53 13.53 7.04
CA SER A 79 22.68 13.07 8.14
C SER A 79 21.19 13.41 7.96
N ASN A 80 20.86 14.44 7.18
CA ASN A 80 19.48 14.81 6.86
C ASN A 80 18.71 13.73 6.08
N TYR A 81 19.41 12.73 5.54
CA TYR A 81 18.81 11.61 4.82
C TYR A 81 18.44 10.41 5.70
N GLN A 82 18.65 10.46 7.02
CA GLN A 82 18.37 9.34 7.94
C GLN A 82 16.93 8.83 7.86
N ASP A 83 15.93 9.71 7.76
CA ASP A 83 14.51 9.32 7.61
C ASP A 83 14.01 9.38 6.16
N TYR A 84 14.90 9.63 5.21
CA TYR A 84 14.49 9.85 3.83
C TYR A 84 14.05 8.53 3.18
N THR A 85 12.74 8.40 2.97
CA THR A 85 12.16 7.27 2.23
C THR A 85 11.78 7.72 0.81
N PRO A 86 12.63 7.49 -0.21
CA PRO A 86 12.51 8.13 -1.52
C PRO A 86 11.17 7.88 -2.23
N CYS A 87 10.62 6.67 -2.09
CA CYS A 87 9.38 6.27 -2.75
C CYS A 87 8.11 6.57 -1.94
N ALA A 88 8.25 7.03 -0.69
CA ALA A 88 7.14 7.36 0.21
C ALA A 88 7.18 8.84 0.63
N ASN A 89 7.63 9.72 -0.28
CA ASN A 89 7.85 11.13 0.00
C ASN A 89 6.54 11.96 -0.06
N PRO A 90 6.13 12.60 1.06
CA PRO A 90 4.88 13.35 1.10
C PRO A 90 4.77 14.57 0.17
N LYS A 91 5.88 15.04 -0.39
CA LYS A 91 5.87 16.16 -1.36
C LYS A 91 5.70 15.68 -2.80
N ARG A 92 6.03 14.42 -3.09
CA ARG A 92 5.98 13.85 -4.44
C ARG A 92 4.61 13.30 -4.78
N TRP A 93 4.05 12.46 -3.92
CA TRP A 93 2.71 11.88 -4.10
C TRP A 93 1.62 12.96 -4.25
N LYS A 94 1.74 14.12 -3.57
CA LYS A 94 0.85 15.30 -3.71
C LYS A 94 0.85 15.94 -5.11
N LYS A 95 1.83 15.63 -5.97
CA LYS A 95 1.88 16.14 -7.35
C LYS A 95 0.95 15.36 -8.29
N TYR A 96 0.51 14.18 -7.89
CA TYR A 96 -0.35 13.31 -8.69
C TYR A 96 -1.83 13.56 -8.37
N GLY A 97 -2.68 13.27 -9.36
CA GLY A 97 -4.12 13.52 -9.26
C GLY A 97 -4.86 12.54 -8.35
N ALA A 98 -6.12 12.87 -8.05
CA ALA A 98 -7.03 11.98 -7.34
C ALA A 98 -7.59 10.85 -8.22
N HIS A 99 -7.40 10.92 -9.55
CA HIS A 99 -7.87 9.89 -10.47
C HIS A 99 -7.28 8.53 -10.10
N ARG A 100 -8.16 7.54 -9.91
CA ARG A 100 -7.80 6.17 -9.50
C ARG A 100 -6.92 6.10 -8.25
N LEU A 101 -6.96 7.13 -7.39
CA LEU A 101 -6.07 7.23 -6.23
C LEU A 101 -4.58 7.14 -6.61
N THR A 102 -4.19 7.63 -7.78
CA THR A 102 -2.79 7.61 -8.23
C THR A 102 -1.85 8.31 -7.24
N PHE A 103 -2.33 9.34 -6.54
CA PHE A 103 -1.58 9.94 -5.43
C PHE A 103 -1.23 8.94 -4.30
N MET A 104 -1.96 7.85 -4.09
CA MET A 104 -1.63 6.85 -3.05
C MET A 104 -0.58 5.82 -3.50
N GLU A 105 -0.21 5.81 -4.79
CA GLU A 105 0.80 4.91 -5.32
C GLU A 105 2.23 5.28 -4.87
N ARG A 106 3.17 4.34 -5.03
CA ARG A 106 4.59 4.58 -4.75
C ARG A 106 5.21 5.37 -5.89
N HIS A 107 5.60 6.61 -5.58
CA HIS A 107 6.28 7.49 -6.52
C HIS A 107 7.74 7.60 -6.14
N CYS A 108 8.62 6.94 -6.88
CA CYS A 108 10.07 6.98 -6.65
C CYS A 108 10.74 8.11 -7.45
N PRO A 109 11.91 8.60 -7.00
CA PRO A 109 12.77 9.45 -7.81
C PRO A 109 13.18 8.79 -9.14
N PRO A 110 13.15 9.56 -10.25
CA PRO A 110 13.79 9.14 -11.48
C PRO A 110 15.30 8.97 -11.26
N VAL A 111 15.97 8.25 -12.15
CA VAL A 111 17.37 7.82 -11.96
C VAL A 111 18.30 9.00 -11.67
N PHE A 112 18.14 10.12 -12.37
CA PHE A 112 18.98 11.31 -12.19
C PHE A 112 18.80 12.04 -10.84
N GLU A 113 17.71 11.78 -10.11
CA GLU A 113 17.47 12.32 -8.76
C GLU A 113 17.90 11.35 -7.65
N ARG A 114 18.22 10.10 -8.00
CA ARG A 114 18.65 9.10 -7.02
C ARG A 114 20.03 9.45 -6.51
N LYS A 115 20.20 9.37 -5.19
CA LYS A 115 21.50 9.52 -4.56
C LYS A 115 22.16 8.16 -4.46
N GLU A 116 23.41 8.08 -4.91
CA GLU A 116 24.27 6.91 -4.81
C GLU A 116 25.25 7.13 -3.64
N CYS A 117 24.72 7.07 -2.43
CA CYS A 117 25.50 7.25 -1.20
C CYS A 117 24.99 6.33 -0.09
N LEU A 118 25.84 6.07 0.91
CA LEU A 118 25.49 5.30 2.09
C LEU A 118 25.00 6.23 3.19
N ILE A 119 23.82 5.96 3.74
CA ILE A 119 23.27 6.74 4.86
C ILE A 119 24.00 6.32 6.13
N PRO A 120 24.67 7.25 6.84
CA PRO A 120 25.35 6.90 8.07
C PRO A 120 24.36 6.60 9.20
N PRO A 121 24.73 5.72 10.14
CA PRO A 121 23.93 5.48 11.33
C PRO A 121 23.81 6.77 12.16
N PRO A 122 22.67 6.99 12.85
CA PRO A 122 22.52 8.12 13.74
C PRO A 122 23.53 8.10 14.88
N ASN A 123 23.85 9.27 15.44
CA ASN A 123 24.79 9.37 16.53
C ASN A 123 24.30 8.57 17.76
N GLY A 124 25.13 7.65 18.24
CA GLY A 124 24.79 6.77 19.35
C GLY A 124 23.84 5.64 18.97
N TYR A 125 23.72 5.31 17.68
CA TYR A 125 23.06 4.09 17.20
C TYR A 125 23.61 2.87 17.94
N LYS A 126 22.71 1.97 18.34
CA LYS A 126 23.05 0.74 19.03
C LYS A 126 22.74 -0.47 18.15
N PRO A 127 23.53 -1.55 18.22
CA PRO A 127 23.19 -2.82 17.60
C PRO A 127 21.77 -3.25 17.99
N LEU A 128 21.04 -3.78 17.01
CA LEU A 128 19.65 -4.18 17.20
C LEU A 128 19.52 -5.26 18.28
N ILE A 129 18.42 -5.18 19.02
CA ILE A 129 18.05 -6.22 19.96
C ILE A 129 17.60 -7.42 19.13
N LYS A 130 18.22 -8.58 19.32
CA LYS A 130 17.84 -9.78 18.55
C LYS A 130 16.44 -10.25 18.89
N TRP A 131 15.75 -10.81 17.90
CA TRP A 131 14.55 -11.60 18.12
C TRP A 131 14.80 -12.74 19.13
N PRO A 132 13.83 -13.13 19.99
CA PRO A 132 12.46 -12.60 20.12
C PRO A 132 12.33 -11.35 20.99
N LYS A 133 13.42 -10.87 21.61
CA LYS A 133 13.36 -9.72 22.52
C LYS A 133 13.04 -8.40 21.80
N SER A 134 13.37 -8.27 20.51
CA SER A 134 12.99 -7.11 19.68
C SER A 134 11.49 -6.90 19.57
N ARG A 135 10.68 -7.95 19.75
CA ARG A 135 9.22 -7.86 19.71
C ARG A 135 8.68 -6.84 20.71
N ASP A 136 9.24 -6.84 21.92
CA ASP A 136 8.70 -6.09 23.04
C ASP A 136 9.42 -4.76 23.26
N LYS A 137 10.61 -4.57 22.66
CA LYS A 137 11.44 -3.38 22.89
C LYS A 137 12.44 -3.09 21.79
N CYS A 138 12.77 -1.82 21.62
CA CYS A 138 13.87 -1.36 20.78
C CYS A 138 14.67 -0.23 21.46
N TRP A 139 15.82 0.13 20.90
CA TRP A 139 16.64 1.24 21.40
C TRP A 139 16.05 2.58 21.00
N TYR A 140 15.91 3.50 21.96
CA TYR A 140 15.46 4.87 21.70
C TYR A 140 16.36 5.58 20.69
N ARG A 141 17.69 5.41 20.82
CA ARG A 141 18.66 6.07 19.93
C ARG A 141 18.61 5.61 18.47
N ASN A 142 18.01 4.47 18.18
CA ASN A 142 17.84 4.02 16.80
C ASN A 142 16.66 4.73 16.12
N VAL A 143 15.72 5.30 16.88
CA VAL A 143 14.54 6.03 16.39
C VAL A 143 14.21 7.19 17.34
N PRO A 144 15.05 8.24 17.43
CA PRO A 144 14.99 9.25 18.51
C PRO A 144 13.85 10.28 18.35
N TYR A 145 12.61 9.80 18.21
CA TYR A 145 11.41 10.62 17.93
C TYR A 145 10.40 10.57 19.07
N ASP A 146 10.49 11.52 20.00
CA ASP A 146 9.56 11.63 21.13
C ASP A 146 8.12 12.00 20.71
N TRP A 147 7.94 12.66 19.57
CA TRP A 147 6.62 13.09 19.09
C TRP A 147 5.67 11.91 18.84
N ILE A 148 6.20 10.73 18.47
CA ILE A 148 5.41 9.52 18.20
C ILE A 148 4.70 9.06 19.48
N ASN A 149 5.41 9.06 20.61
CA ASN A 149 4.82 8.75 21.92
C ASN A 149 3.70 9.72 22.26
N LYS A 150 3.88 11.01 21.99
CA LYS A 150 2.87 12.03 22.28
C LYS A 150 1.62 11.87 21.41
N GLN A 151 1.80 11.57 20.12
CA GLN A 151 0.69 11.44 19.18
C GLN A 151 -0.07 10.11 19.31
N LYS A 152 0.57 9.06 19.83
CA LYS A 152 0.01 7.71 19.98
C LYS A 152 -0.21 7.27 21.43
N SER A 153 -0.07 8.18 22.40
CA SER A 153 -0.20 7.91 23.83
C SER A 153 -1.55 7.26 24.19
N ASN A 154 -2.65 7.77 23.63
CA ASN A 154 -4.01 7.28 23.88
C ASN A 154 -4.20 5.80 23.48
N GLN A 155 -3.42 5.31 22.51
CA GLN A 155 -3.49 3.94 22.01
C GLN A 155 -2.55 2.99 22.76
N ASN A 156 -1.73 3.49 23.68
CA ASN A 156 -0.68 2.73 24.36
C ASN A 156 0.21 1.95 23.37
N TRP A 157 0.54 2.51 22.21
CA TRP A 157 1.39 1.81 21.22
C TRP A 157 2.85 1.68 21.67
N LEU A 158 3.35 2.70 22.36
CA LEU A 158 4.77 2.89 22.62
C LEU A 158 4.95 3.54 24.00
N ARG A 159 5.93 3.06 24.78
CA ARG A 159 6.32 3.68 26.05
C ARG A 159 7.83 3.83 26.08
N LYS A 160 8.34 5.04 26.33
CA LYS A 160 9.77 5.28 26.56
C LYS A 160 10.11 4.96 28.00
N GLN A 161 11.09 4.08 28.22
CA GLN A 161 11.65 3.76 29.52
C GLN A 161 13.18 3.81 29.43
N GLY A 162 13.77 4.89 29.97
CA GLY A 162 15.20 5.14 29.87
C GLY A 162 15.65 5.20 28.40
N GLU A 163 16.60 4.34 28.04
CA GLU A 163 17.15 4.26 26.69
C GLU A 163 16.37 3.33 25.73
N LYS A 164 15.23 2.81 26.15
CA LYS A 164 14.45 1.85 25.37
C LYS A 164 13.04 2.36 25.13
N PHE A 165 12.49 1.99 23.98
CA PHE A 165 11.06 1.96 23.80
C PHE A 165 10.53 0.56 24.08
N LEU A 166 9.35 0.50 24.68
CA LEU A 166 8.59 -0.71 24.95
C LEU A 166 7.31 -0.70 24.11
N PHE A 167 6.95 -1.86 23.60
CA PHE A 167 5.73 -2.11 22.82
C PHE A 167 4.77 -2.96 23.66
N PRO A 168 3.85 -2.36 24.43
CA PRO A 168 2.96 -3.12 25.30
C PRO A 168 1.80 -3.81 24.54
N GLY A 169 1.79 -3.75 23.20
CA GLY A 169 0.77 -4.39 22.36
C GLY A 169 -0.57 -3.64 22.27
N GLY A 170 -0.61 -2.36 22.66
CA GLY A 170 -1.80 -1.52 22.58
C GLY A 170 -2.19 -1.12 21.15
N GLY A 171 -3.48 -0.77 20.98
CA GLY A 171 -4.03 -0.11 19.79
C GLY A 171 -3.90 -0.87 18.46
N THR A 172 -3.85 -2.19 18.53
CA THR A 172 -3.89 -3.05 17.35
C THR A 172 -5.33 -3.25 16.89
N MET A 173 -5.59 -3.32 15.58
CA MET A 173 -6.94 -3.66 15.06
C MET A 173 -7.28 -5.15 15.17
N PHE A 174 -6.38 -5.97 15.71
CA PHE A 174 -6.58 -7.41 15.84
C PHE A 174 -7.50 -7.71 17.03
N PRO A 175 -8.57 -8.50 16.84
CA PRO A 175 -9.54 -8.80 17.91
C PRO A 175 -8.92 -9.44 19.16
N LYS A 176 -7.86 -10.25 18.98
CA LYS A 176 -7.10 -10.91 20.06
C LYS A 176 -5.72 -10.28 20.31
N GLY A 177 -5.50 -9.07 19.77
CA GLY A 177 -4.18 -8.45 19.72
C GLY A 177 -3.24 -9.10 18.70
N VAL A 178 -2.12 -8.43 18.43
CA VAL A 178 -1.07 -8.96 17.52
C VAL A 178 -0.38 -10.20 18.10
N GLY A 179 -0.30 -10.30 19.42
CA GLY A 179 0.38 -11.41 20.11
C GLY A 179 -0.14 -12.79 19.67
N ALA A 180 -1.45 -12.97 19.63
CA ALA A 180 -2.07 -14.23 19.19
C ALA A 180 -1.69 -14.62 17.75
N TYR A 181 -1.55 -13.65 16.85
CA TYR A 181 -1.11 -13.89 15.47
C TYR A 181 0.37 -14.28 15.41
N VAL A 182 1.21 -13.61 16.21
CA VAL A 182 2.65 -13.95 16.32
C VAL A 182 2.83 -15.35 16.90
N ASP A 183 2.03 -15.75 17.89
CA ASP A 183 2.09 -17.09 18.46
C ASP A 183 1.70 -18.16 17.45
N LEU A 184 0.65 -17.94 16.65
CA LEU A 184 0.31 -18.82 15.52
C LEU A 184 1.46 -18.94 14.51
N MET A 185 2.13 -17.83 14.16
CA MET A 185 3.29 -17.88 13.28
C MET A 185 4.45 -18.67 13.88
N ARG A 186 4.69 -18.55 15.19
CA ARG A 186 5.73 -19.33 15.90
C ARG A 186 5.40 -20.82 15.93
N ASP A 187 4.14 -21.20 15.95
CA ASP A 187 3.73 -22.60 15.91
C ASP A 187 3.88 -23.21 14.51
N LEU A 188 3.68 -22.40 13.47
CA LEU A 188 3.91 -22.80 12.08
C LEU A 188 5.39 -22.80 11.69
N ILE A 189 6.19 -21.90 12.27
CA ILE A 189 7.62 -21.73 11.97
C ILE A 189 8.41 -21.81 13.30
N PRO A 190 8.79 -23.02 13.74
CA PRO A 190 9.47 -23.22 15.02
C PRO A 190 10.76 -22.43 15.19
N GLU A 191 11.49 -22.16 14.10
CA GLU A 191 12.73 -21.37 14.04
C GLU A 191 12.52 -19.87 14.30
N MET A 192 11.27 -19.43 14.43
CA MET A 192 10.94 -18.13 14.99
C MET A 192 10.99 -18.12 16.52
N LYS A 193 11.02 -19.27 17.21
CA LYS A 193 11.05 -19.30 18.69
C LYS A 193 12.43 -18.92 19.23
N ASP A 194 13.48 -19.34 18.56
CA ASP A 194 14.88 -19.12 18.92
C ASP A 194 15.54 -17.97 18.13
N GLY A 195 14.91 -17.51 17.04
CA GLY A 195 15.44 -16.43 16.20
C GLY A 195 16.43 -16.92 15.14
N THR A 196 16.42 -18.22 14.83
CA THR A 196 17.19 -18.79 13.72
C THR A 196 16.69 -18.25 12.38
N VAL A 197 15.38 -18.07 12.21
CA VAL A 197 14.81 -17.39 11.03
C VAL A 197 14.69 -15.90 11.32
N ARG A 198 15.40 -15.10 10.51
CA ARG A 198 15.22 -13.64 10.46
C ARG A 198 13.93 -13.31 9.75
N THR A 199 12.97 -12.77 10.49
CA THR A 199 11.83 -12.11 9.87
C THR A 199 12.27 -10.76 9.31
N THR A 200 11.53 -10.19 8.36
CA THR A 200 11.77 -8.81 7.87
C THR A 200 11.67 -7.74 8.97
N ILE A 201 11.26 -8.13 10.18
CA ILE A 201 11.15 -7.30 11.38
C ILE A 201 12.47 -7.32 12.19
N ASP A 202 13.39 -8.26 11.91
CA ASP A 202 14.69 -8.44 12.59
C ASP A 202 15.87 -7.87 11.76
N THR A 203 15.63 -6.79 11.01
CA THR A 203 16.66 -6.04 10.25
C THR A 203 17.54 -5.18 11.13
#